data_AF-A0A5C7YDG5-F1
#
_entry.id   AF-A0A5C7YDG5-F1
#
_cell.length_a   1.000
_cell.length_b   1.000
_cell.length_c   1.000
_cell.angle_alpha   90.00
_cell.angle_beta   90.00
_cell.angle_gamma   90.00
#
_symmetry.space_group_name_H-M   'P 1'
#
loop_
_entity.id
_entity.type
_entity.pdbx_description
1 polymer ?
#
loop_
_entity_poly.entity_id
_entity_poly.type
_entity_poly.pdbx_seq_one_letter_code
_entity_poly.pdbx_strand_id
1 'polypeptide(L)'
;MVPLFAAAQTVDINDLPDAAIIRKFRPPEVDRSRFETLPPEQRVLQAPKIKYLARKDGYEYCSRITGIPVSPNSRPMACAFWNVRRNECTVVTPELTAYNYLGHELRHCFDGGFHD
;
A
#
# COMPACT_ATOMS: atom_id res chain seq x y z
N MET A 1 -20.07 -28.57 -6.34
CA MET A 1 -19.77 -27.20 -5.85
C MET A 1 -18.39 -26.85 -6.38
N VAL A 2 -18.30 -26.01 -7.42
CA VAL A 2 -17.03 -25.63 -8.06
C VAL A 2 -16.58 -24.30 -7.45
N PRO A 3 -15.30 -24.13 -7.05
CA PRO A 3 -14.85 -22.88 -6.47
C PRO A 3 -14.76 -21.80 -7.57
N LEU A 4 -15.37 -20.64 -7.32
CA LEU A 4 -15.11 -19.43 -8.10
C LEU A 4 -13.68 -18.95 -7.78
N PHE A 5 -12.70 -19.43 -8.53
CA PHE A 5 -11.45 -18.70 -8.68
C PHE A 5 -11.71 -17.60 -9.72
N ALA A 6 -11.57 -16.34 -9.33
CA ALA A 6 -11.55 -15.25 -10.30
C ALA A 6 -10.39 -15.49 -11.27
N ALA A 7 -10.71 -15.77 -12.54
CA ALA A 7 -9.68 -15.92 -13.55
C ALA A 7 -8.91 -14.59 -13.68
N ALA A 8 -7.58 -14.68 -13.77
CA ALA A 8 -6.77 -13.53 -14.15
C ALA A 8 -7.27 -12.98 -15.50
N GLN A 9 -7.27 -11.65 -15.68
CA GLN A 9 -7.71 -11.04 -16.93
C GLN A 9 -6.94 -11.63 -18.11
N THR A 10 -7.66 -12.25 -19.05
CA THR A 10 -7.09 -12.91 -20.24
C THR A 10 -7.03 -11.99 -21.47
N VAL A 11 -7.53 -10.75 -21.35
CA VAL A 11 -7.61 -9.78 -22.45
C VAL A 11 -6.39 -8.87 -22.41
N ASP A 12 -5.69 -8.75 -23.53
CA ASP A 12 -4.56 -7.82 -23.66
C ASP A 12 -5.05 -6.37 -23.52
N ILE A 13 -4.33 -5.56 -22.75
CA ILE A 13 -4.70 -4.16 -22.51
C ILE A 13 -4.69 -3.29 -23.77
N ASN A 14 -3.97 -3.74 -24.81
CA ASN A 14 -3.94 -3.10 -26.12
C ASN A 14 -5.23 -3.33 -26.92
N ASP A 15 -6.02 -4.34 -26.57
CA ASP A 15 -7.29 -4.67 -27.21
C ASP A 15 -8.49 -3.97 -26.53
N LEU A 16 -8.27 -3.33 -25.39
CA LEU A 16 -9.31 -2.60 -24.65
C LEU A 16 -9.39 -1.13 -25.14
N PRO A 17 -10.47 -0.71 -25.81
CA PRO A 17 -10.58 0.64 -26.38
C PRO A 17 -10.57 1.73 -25.31
N ASP A 18 -11.08 1.44 -24.11
CA ASP A 18 -11.15 2.39 -23.00
C ASP A 18 -9.89 2.40 -22.12
N ALA A 19 -8.86 1.60 -22.45
CA ALA A 19 -7.64 1.49 -21.66
C ALA A 19 -6.57 2.53 -22.01
N ALA A 20 -6.88 3.56 -22.81
CA ALA A 20 -5.91 4.56 -23.27
C ALA A 20 -5.14 5.25 -22.12
N ILE A 21 -5.80 5.46 -20.97
CA ILE A 21 -5.18 6.02 -19.77
C ILE A 21 -4.19 5.02 -19.15
N ILE A 22 -4.56 3.74 -19.08
CA ILE A 22 -3.71 2.70 -18.47
C ILE A 22 -2.47 2.44 -19.32
N ARG A 23 -2.58 2.50 -20.66
CA ARG A 23 -1.42 2.34 -21.57
C ARG A 23 -0.35 3.42 -21.38
N LYS A 24 -0.74 4.62 -20.93
CA LYS A 24 0.16 5.75 -20.66
C LYS A 24 0.56 5.84 -19.19
N PHE A 25 -0.15 5.16 -18.30
CA PHE A 25 0.17 5.14 -16.89
C PHE A 25 1.51 4.42 -16.69
N ARG A 26 2.49 5.16 -16.21
CA ARG A 26 3.72 4.58 -15.66
C ARG A 26 3.59 4.65 -14.14
N PRO A 27 3.45 3.51 -13.45
CA PRO A 27 3.56 3.51 -12.01
C PRO A 27 4.89 4.15 -11.59
N PRO A 28 4.92 4.92 -10.49
CA PRO A 28 6.14 5.32 -9.82
C PRO A 28 7.15 4.18 -9.73
N GLU A 29 8.46 4.49 -9.76
CA GLU A 29 9.51 3.45 -9.73
C GLU A 29 9.41 2.57 -8.49
N VAL A 30 9.04 3.14 -7.34
CA VAL A 30 8.74 2.42 -6.10
C VAL A 30 7.77 1.26 -6.30
N ASP A 31 6.69 1.47 -7.05
CA ASP A 31 5.62 0.51 -7.29
C ASP A 31 6.08 -0.65 -8.18
N ARG A 32 7.23 -0.49 -8.84
CA ARG A 32 7.86 -1.47 -9.74
C ARG A 32 9.07 -2.14 -9.12
N SER A 33 9.59 -1.62 -8.02
CA SER A 33 10.74 -2.17 -7.33
C SER A 33 10.39 -3.53 -6.72
N ARG A 34 11.31 -4.49 -6.79
CA ARG A 34 11.11 -5.79 -6.15
C ARG A 34 11.13 -5.58 -4.64
N PHE A 35 10.11 -6.10 -3.97
CA PHE A 35 10.05 -6.12 -2.53
C PHE A 35 10.94 -7.25 -1.99
N GLU A 36 12.10 -6.89 -1.47
CA GLU A 36 13.00 -7.78 -0.75
C GLU A 36 13.01 -7.38 0.71
N THR A 37 12.35 -8.19 1.55
CA THR A 37 12.21 -7.86 2.96
C THR A 37 13.56 -7.88 3.67
N LEU A 38 13.79 -6.95 4.59
CA LEU A 38 14.91 -7.05 5.53
C LEU A 38 14.90 -8.41 6.28
N PRO A 39 16.05 -8.96 6.68
CA PRO A 39 16.10 -10.11 7.60
C PRO A 39 15.35 -9.81 8.90
N PRO A 40 14.66 -10.78 9.53
CA PRO A 40 13.84 -10.56 10.72
C PRO A 40 14.54 -9.75 11.82
N GLU A 41 15.82 -10.02 12.07
CA GLU A 41 16.68 -9.36 13.04
C GLU A 41 16.93 -7.86 12.77
N GLN A 42 16.71 -7.39 11.55
CA GLN A 42 16.85 -6.00 11.13
C GLN A 42 15.52 -5.25 11.04
N ARG A 43 14.39 -5.93 11.29
CA ARG A 43 13.05 -5.33 11.20
C ARG A 43 12.67 -4.62 12.49
N VAL A 44 11.78 -3.63 12.38
CA VAL A 44 11.13 -3.01 13.55
C VAL A 44 10.37 -4.06 14.37
N LEU A 45 9.66 -4.97 13.68
CA LEU A 45 9.00 -6.14 14.25
C LEU A 45 9.42 -7.36 13.43
N GLN A 46 9.94 -8.40 14.08
CA GLN A 46 10.46 -9.58 13.37
C GLN A 46 9.36 -10.30 12.55
N ALA A 47 8.19 -10.46 13.17
CA ALA A 47 7.02 -11.11 12.61
C ALA A 47 5.75 -10.37 13.08
N PRO A 48 5.43 -9.21 12.49
CA PRO A 48 4.28 -8.42 12.92
C PRO A 48 2.97 -9.11 12.56
N LYS A 49 1.99 -9.01 13.45
CA LYS A 49 0.59 -9.17 13.05
C LYS A 49 0.20 -7.96 12.19
N ILE A 50 -0.22 -8.20 10.96
CA ILE A 50 -0.70 -7.13 10.08
C ILE A 50 -2.17 -6.88 10.33
N LYS A 51 -2.53 -5.62 10.54
CA LYS A 51 -3.90 -5.15 10.63
C LYS A 51 -4.17 -4.14 9.53
N TYR A 52 -5.25 -4.35 8.79
CA TYR A 52 -5.70 -3.41 7.77
C TYR A 52 -6.89 -2.60 8.28
N LEU A 53 -6.87 -1.30 8.05
CA LEU A 53 -7.94 -0.39 8.42
C LEU A 53 -8.27 0.55 7.26
N ALA A 54 -9.34 0.23 6.54
CA ALA A 54 -9.94 1.15 5.56
C ALA A 54 -10.77 2.22 6.31
N ARG A 55 -10.61 3.50 5.95
CA ARG A 55 -11.27 4.63 6.62
C ARG A 55 -11.85 5.63 5.63
N LYS A 56 -12.92 6.32 6.04
CA LYS A 56 -13.47 7.47 5.30
C LYS A 56 -12.55 8.68 5.37
N ASP A 57 -11.98 8.95 6.54
CA ASP A 57 -11.03 10.05 6.81
C ASP A 57 -9.57 9.59 6.67
N GLY A 58 -9.29 8.64 5.77
CA GLY A 58 -7.97 8.00 5.65
C GLY A 58 -6.85 9.00 5.40
N TYR A 59 -7.06 9.98 4.52
CA TYR A 59 -6.08 11.00 4.18
C TYR A 59 -5.73 11.89 5.38
N GLU A 60 -6.75 12.39 6.08
CA GLU A 60 -6.61 13.27 7.24
C GLU A 60 -6.06 12.50 8.45
N TYR A 61 -6.44 11.24 8.59
CA TYR A 61 -5.89 10.36 9.62
C TYR A 61 -4.40 10.13 9.39
N CYS A 62 -4.02 9.75 8.17
CA CYS A 62 -2.61 9.52 7.85
C CYS A 62 -1.78 10.80 7.96
N SER A 63 -2.31 11.94 7.54
CA SER A 63 -1.66 13.25 7.74
C SER A 63 -1.34 13.53 9.21
N ARG A 64 -2.27 13.23 10.13
CA ARG A 64 -2.05 13.39 11.58
C ARG A 64 -0.99 12.45 12.13
N ILE A 65 -0.95 11.21 11.64
CA ILE A 65 -0.01 10.17 12.11
C ILE A 65 1.40 10.42 11.59
N THR A 66 1.55 10.78 10.32
CA THR A 66 2.86 10.98 9.68
C THR A 66 3.40 12.40 9.85
N GLY A 67 2.53 13.37 10.15
CA GLY A 67 2.86 14.79 10.15
C GLY A 67 2.93 15.41 8.75
N ILE A 68 2.66 14.65 7.69
CA ILE A 68 2.64 15.16 6.31
C ILE A 68 1.35 15.96 6.12
N PRO A 69 1.41 17.26 5.80
CA PRO A 69 0.21 18.08 5.65
C PRO A 69 -0.58 17.71 4.40
N VAL A 70 -1.92 17.75 4.51
CA VAL A 70 -2.79 17.71 3.32
C VAL A 70 -2.80 19.10 2.68
N SER A 71 -2.37 19.17 1.43
CA SER A 71 -2.31 20.37 0.59
C SER A 71 -2.67 20.01 -0.86
N PRO A 72 -2.89 20.99 -1.75
CA PRO A 72 -3.16 20.70 -3.16
C PRO A 72 -2.09 19.86 -3.86
N ASN A 73 -0.84 19.92 -3.38
CA ASN A 73 0.31 19.27 -4.02
C ASN A 73 0.88 18.11 -3.20
N SER A 74 0.38 17.86 -2.01
CA SER A 74 0.88 16.80 -1.12
C SER A 74 -0.25 16.26 -0.27
N ARG A 75 -0.44 14.94 -0.31
CA ARG A 75 -1.44 14.24 0.50
C ARG A 75 -0.97 12.80 0.71
N PRO A 76 -0.85 12.32 1.95
CA PRO A 76 -0.53 10.91 2.20
C PRO A 76 -1.72 10.05 1.78
N MET A 77 -1.51 9.18 0.80
CA MET A 77 -2.56 8.34 0.22
C MET A 77 -2.83 7.08 1.06
N ALA A 78 -1.92 6.73 1.96
CA ALA A 78 -2.00 5.67 2.95
C ALA A 78 -0.95 5.93 4.04
N CYS A 79 -0.92 5.09 5.09
CA CYS A 79 0.14 5.11 6.11
C CYS A 79 0.21 3.79 6.88
N ALA A 80 1.40 3.45 7.39
CA ALA A 80 1.63 2.37 8.33
C ALA A 80 2.19 2.87 9.67
N PHE A 81 1.86 2.18 10.75
CA PHE A 81 2.50 2.41 12.06
C PHE A 81 2.59 1.13 12.89
N TRP A 82 3.62 1.06 13.73
CA TRP A 82 3.90 -0.09 14.58
C TRP A 82 3.45 0.15 16.01
N ASN A 83 2.82 -0.88 16.58
CA ASN A 83 2.63 -1.00 18.02
C ASN A 83 3.55 -2.12 18.54
N VAL A 84 4.73 -1.73 19.00
CA VAL A 84 5.77 -2.68 19.46
C VAL A 84 5.28 -3.56 20.61
N ARG A 85 4.53 -2.99 21.56
CA ARG A 85 4.00 -3.74 22.71
C ARG A 85 3.01 -4.84 22.30
N ARG A 86 2.29 -4.65 21.20
CA ARG A 86 1.30 -5.61 20.67
C ARG A 86 1.86 -6.47 19.53
N ASN A 87 3.11 -6.26 19.13
CA ASN A 87 3.71 -6.85 17.93
C ASN A 87 2.79 -6.74 16.70
N GLU A 88 2.20 -5.56 16.50
CA GLU A 88 1.22 -5.29 15.44
C GLU A 88 1.70 -4.13 14.56
N CYS A 89 1.54 -4.28 13.25
CA CYS A 89 1.64 -3.18 12.30
C CYS A 89 0.27 -2.90 11.71
N THR A 90 -0.21 -1.66 11.81
CA THR A 90 -1.48 -1.24 11.23
C THR A 90 -1.22 -0.46 9.95
N VAL A 91 -1.80 -0.94 8.84
CA VAL A 91 -1.87 -0.26 7.56
C VAL A 91 -3.23 0.42 7.44
N VAL A 92 -3.22 1.72 7.17
CA VAL A 92 -4.40 2.56 7.01
C VAL A 92 -4.50 3.06 5.59
N THR A 93 -5.68 2.93 5.00
CA THR A 93 -5.98 3.43 3.65
C THR A 93 -7.35 4.13 3.65
N PRO A 94 -7.62 5.01 2.68
CA PRO A 94 -8.98 5.42 2.34
C PRO A 94 -9.83 4.22 1.91
N GLU A 95 -11.16 4.31 2.01
CA GLU A 95 -12.08 3.24 1.56
C GLU A 95 -11.87 2.84 0.09
N LEU A 96 -11.50 3.81 -0.76
CA LEU A 96 -11.08 3.58 -2.13
C LEU A 96 -9.57 3.85 -2.24
N THR A 97 -8.80 2.80 -2.50
CA THR A 97 -7.35 2.88 -2.66
C THR A 97 -6.89 1.96 -3.77
N ALA A 98 -5.73 2.28 -4.35
CA ALA A 98 -5.08 1.43 -5.32
C ALA A 98 -4.14 0.43 -4.62
N TYR A 99 -3.95 -0.74 -5.21
CA TYR A 99 -3.14 -1.82 -4.62
C TYR A 99 -1.68 -1.43 -4.37
N ASN A 100 -1.15 -0.49 -5.15
CA ASN A 100 0.20 0.03 -4.96
C ASN A 100 0.37 0.74 -3.62
N TYR A 101 -0.59 1.59 -3.21
CA TYR A 101 -0.54 2.25 -1.90
C TYR A 101 -0.63 1.23 -0.75
N LEU A 102 -1.51 0.23 -0.89
CA LEU A 102 -1.60 -0.85 0.10
C LEU A 102 -0.29 -1.63 0.21
N GLY A 103 0.34 -1.96 -0.92
CA GLY A 103 1.61 -2.67 -0.99
C GLY A 103 2.77 -1.86 -0.41
N HIS A 104 2.84 -0.56 -0.69
CA HIS A 104 3.83 0.36 -0.14
C HIS A 104 3.77 0.38 1.40
N GLU A 105 2.59 0.53 1.98
CA GLU A 105 2.43 0.50 3.44
C GLU A 105 2.67 -0.88 4.06
N LEU A 106 2.37 -1.95 3.33
CA LEU A 106 2.72 -3.29 3.79
C LEU A 106 4.24 -3.49 3.81
N ARG A 107 4.96 -2.95 2.83
CA ARG A 107 6.42 -2.95 2.79
C ARG A 107 6.99 -2.24 4.01
N HIS A 108 6.45 -1.08 4.38
CA HIS A 108 6.82 -0.43 5.64
C HIS A 108 6.76 -1.41 6.82
N CYS A 109 5.67 -2.16 6.98
CA CYS A 109 5.54 -3.08 8.11
C CYS A 109 6.70 -4.09 8.27
N PHE A 110 7.38 -4.47 7.18
CA PHE A 110 8.51 -5.40 7.20
C PHE A 110 9.88 -4.70 7.11
N ASP A 111 10.00 -3.63 6.33
CA ASP A 111 11.29 -2.97 6.03
C ASP A 111 11.55 -1.72 6.90
N GLY A 112 10.56 -1.26 7.67
CA GLY A 112 10.70 -0.07 8.52
C GLY A 112 10.50 1.23 7.73
N GLY A 113 11.39 2.20 7.95
CA GLY A 113 11.33 3.56 7.39
C GLY A 113 11.68 3.66 5.90
N PHE A 114 11.16 2.76 5.09
CA PHE A 114 11.29 2.76 3.63
C PHE A 114 10.57 3.98 3.04
N HIS A 115 11.25 5.08 2.80
CA HIS A 115 10.68 6.22 2.10
C HIS A 115 11.40 6.38 0.76
N ASP A 116 10.64 6.67 -0.30
CA ASP A 116 11.17 6.95 -1.64
C ASP A 116 12.00 8.23 -1.72
#